data_AF-A0A7H1AHY0-F1
#
_entry.id   AF-A0A7H1AHY0-F1
#
_cell.length_a   1.000
_cell.length_b   1.000
_cell.length_c   1.000
_cell.angle_alpha   90.00
_cell.angle_beta   90.00
_cell.angle_gamma   90.00
#
_symmetry.space_group_name_H-M   'P 1'
#
loop_
_entity.id
_entity.type
_entity.pdbx_description
1 polymer ?
#
loop_
_entity_poly.entity_id
_entity_poly.type
_entity_poly.pdbx_seq_one_letter_code
_entity_poly.pdbx_strand_id
1 'polypeptide(L)'
;MPQHVAPTRSFLRGAALCLLVSAAPAPAIAQNALQAAGPVVDMASVQVTGEQPGPGLWKVTSPQGHVLWLLGTVSPIPAGVQWRSTEVEQAIAGADHVLGPPGWMPDVKIGVFRGLTLLPLALKTAKDPQGRTLQEIIEPATYARWLTLKQTYLGRDRGVENKRPMIASGELYGAFLKRNGLRESKQVTEALERIYKDNDLVPEEARVKLKIDDARDALKELRGTEVDDRACFARTLDTVEFDAPVLRERAYAWAAGDIAALRRLALPAMAQTCMGVVHDSEFARRRGWNDLPAQTKAQWLGLVDKALAQHAITFSTAPVSLLMGREDYLGALAARGYGVEAPPE
;
A
#
# COMPACT_ATOMS: atom_id res chain seq x y z
N MET A 1 -55.04 19.83 -0.46
CA MET A 1 -55.91 21.01 -0.59
C MET A 1 -55.41 22.02 0.42
N PRO A 2 -54.86 23.18 0.03
CA PRO A 2 -55.41 24.21 -0.88
C PRO A 2 -54.68 24.25 -2.25
N GLN A 3 -55.31 24.63 -3.37
CA GLN A 3 -55.53 26.00 -3.92
C GLN A 3 -54.21 26.77 -4.14
N HIS A 4 -53.92 27.48 -5.22
CA HIS A 4 -54.45 27.70 -6.57
C HIS A 4 -53.41 28.65 -7.24
N VAL A 5 -53.33 28.64 -8.58
CA VAL A 5 -53.04 29.82 -9.44
C VAL A 5 -51.55 30.26 -9.62
N ALA A 6 -51.03 29.99 -10.84
CA ALA A 6 -49.99 30.76 -11.56
C ALA A 6 -50.59 32.08 -12.11
N PRO A 7 -49.98 32.89 -13.01
CA PRO A 7 -48.58 33.20 -13.37
C PRO A 7 -48.31 34.71 -13.11
N THR A 8 -47.26 35.41 -13.59
CA THR A 8 -47.21 36.09 -14.91
C THR A 8 -46.00 37.03 -14.96
N ARG A 9 -45.38 37.12 -16.14
CA ARG A 9 -44.36 38.10 -16.55
C ARG A 9 -44.97 39.49 -16.80
N SER A 10 -44.18 40.56 -16.59
CA SER A 10 -44.02 41.72 -17.50
C SER A 10 -43.37 42.89 -16.76
N PHE A 11 -42.19 43.35 -17.18
CA PHE A 11 -41.95 44.45 -18.13
C PHE A 11 -42.33 45.84 -17.56
N LEU A 12 -41.36 46.78 -17.51
CA LEU A 12 -41.28 47.97 -18.39
C LEU A 12 -40.40 49.09 -17.78
N ARG A 13 -39.57 49.66 -18.69
CA ARG A 13 -39.18 51.09 -18.84
C ARG A 13 -38.23 51.67 -17.77
N GLY A 14 -37.07 52.20 -18.13
CA GLY A 14 -36.76 53.30 -19.06
C GLY A 14 -35.98 54.36 -18.25
N ALA A 15 -35.11 55.25 -18.71
CA ALA A 15 -34.61 55.73 -19.99
C ALA A 15 -33.21 56.38 -19.68
N ALA A 16 -32.18 56.17 -20.50
CA ALA A 16 -31.61 57.13 -21.45
C ALA A 16 -30.92 58.39 -20.87
N LEU A 17 -29.61 58.54 -21.09
CA LEU A 17 -29.06 59.71 -21.80
C LEU A 17 -27.65 59.45 -22.35
N CYS A 18 -27.47 59.78 -23.63
CA CYS A 18 -26.28 59.63 -24.47
C CYS A 18 -25.25 60.76 -24.26
N LEU A 19 -23.98 60.47 -24.56
CA LEU A 19 -23.08 61.43 -25.21
C LEU A 19 -22.12 60.68 -26.15
N LEU A 20 -22.27 60.99 -27.44
CA LEU A 20 -21.51 60.50 -28.59
C LEU A 20 -20.23 61.33 -28.78
N VAL A 21 -19.09 60.67 -29.02
CA VAL A 21 -17.92 61.25 -29.68
C VAL A 21 -17.50 60.32 -30.82
N SER A 22 -17.20 60.92 -31.97
CA SER A 22 -17.14 60.32 -33.30
C SER A 22 -15.81 59.65 -33.66
N ALA A 23 -15.94 58.46 -34.29
CA ALA A 23 -15.21 57.84 -35.40
C ALA A 23 -13.71 58.09 -35.68
N ALA A 24 -12.98 56.97 -35.81
CA ALA A 24 -12.03 56.69 -36.91
C ALA A 24 -12.02 55.17 -37.22
N PRO A 25 -11.85 54.73 -38.48
CA PRO A 25 -11.98 53.31 -38.86
C PRO A 25 -10.66 52.55 -38.66
N ALA A 26 -10.69 51.44 -37.93
CA ALA A 26 -9.59 50.49 -37.89
C ALA A 26 -9.86 49.35 -38.91
N PRO A 27 -8.84 48.88 -39.65
CA PRO A 27 -9.02 47.96 -40.76
C PRO A 27 -9.47 46.57 -40.29
N ALA A 28 -10.38 45.96 -41.04
CA ALA A 28 -10.71 44.55 -40.91
C ALA A 28 -9.50 43.71 -41.36
N ILE A 29 -8.78 43.13 -40.39
CA ILE A 29 -7.77 42.10 -40.66
C ILE A 29 -8.47 40.75 -40.51
N ALA A 30 -8.61 40.06 -41.64
CA ALA A 30 -8.98 38.65 -41.70
C ALA A 30 -8.01 37.85 -40.82
N GLN A 31 -8.52 37.25 -39.74
CA GLN A 31 -7.75 36.30 -38.95
C GLN A 31 -7.67 34.99 -39.74
N ASN A 32 -6.61 34.88 -40.54
CA ASN A 32 -6.10 33.61 -41.01
C ASN A 32 -5.91 32.70 -39.78
N ALA A 33 -6.62 31.58 -39.76
CA ALA A 33 -6.34 30.47 -38.89
C ALA A 33 -4.96 29.91 -39.24
N LEU A 34 -3.92 30.43 -38.58
CA LEU A 34 -2.62 29.79 -38.51
C LEU A 34 -2.64 28.88 -37.28
N GLN A 35 -2.75 27.59 -37.55
CA GLN A 35 -2.34 26.52 -36.64
C GLN A 35 -0.88 26.77 -36.23
N ALA A 36 -0.68 27.42 -35.09
CA ALA A 36 0.59 27.34 -34.38
C ALA A 36 0.57 26.05 -33.56
N ALA A 37 0.82 24.93 -34.24
CA ALA A 37 1.34 23.74 -33.60
C ALA A 37 2.77 24.06 -33.13
N GLY A 38 2.88 24.78 -32.01
CA GLY A 38 4.12 24.84 -31.26
C GLY A 38 4.41 23.43 -30.72
N PRO A 39 5.66 22.96 -30.75
CA PRO A 39 5.99 21.70 -30.11
C PRO A 39 5.59 21.80 -28.64
N VAL A 40 4.81 20.83 -28.17
CA VAL A 40 4.68 20.57 -26.73
C VAL A 40 6.11 20.40 -26.23
N VAL A 41 6.58 21.40 -25.48
CA VAL A 41 7.80 21.24 -24.71
C VAL A 41 7.43 20.22 -23.65
N ASP A 42 7.73 18.94 -23.93
CA ASP A 42 7.82 17.92 -22.90
C ASP A 42 8.78 18.51 -21.87
N MET A 43 8.23 18.93 -20.73
CA MET A 43 9.02 19.22 -19.57
C MET A 43 9.66 17.90 -19.18
N ALA A 44 10.83 17.63 -19.74
CA ALA A 44 11.72 16.60 -19.29
C ALA A 44 11.78 16.74 -17.77
N SER A 45 11.32 15.71 -17.07
CA SER A 45 11.52 15.60 -15.64
C SER A 45 13.01 15.82 -15.42
N VAL A 46 13.35 16.93 -14.77
CA VAL A 46 14.70 17.14 -14.27
C VAL A 46 14.91 16.01 -13.27
N GLN A 47 15.52 14.94 -13.76
CA GLN A 47 15.92 13.82 -12.96
C GLN A 47 17.12 14.33 -12.18
N VAL A 48 16.83 14.93 -11.02
CA VAL A 48 17.85 15.32 -10.06
C VAL A 48 18.48 14.02 -9.57
N THR A 49 19.56 13.61 -10.24
CA THR A 49 20.54 12.66 -9.71
C THR A 49 21.36 13.41 -8.66
N GLY A 50 20.76 13.62 -7.50
CA GLY A 50 21.43 13.88 -6.23
C GLY A 50 21.20 12.68 -5.31
N GLU A 51 22.08 12.48 -4.32
CA GLU A 51 21.86 11.51 -3.24
C GLU A 51 20.43 11.68 -2.70
N GLN A 52 19.58 10.70 -2.97
CA GLN A 52 18.24 10.70 -2.40
C GLN A 52 18.45 10.47 -0.90
N PRO A 53 17.94 11.34 -0.02
CA PRO A 53 18.14 11.19 1.43
C PRO A 53 17.65 9.82 1.94
N GLY A 54 16.80 9.16 1.16
CA GLY A 54 16.19 7.89 1.50
C GLY A 54 14.94 8.13 2.33
N PRO A 55 14.20 7.06 2.66
CA PRO A 55 13.06 7.18 3.53
C PRO A 55 13.51 7.69 4.92
N GLY A 56 12.96 8.83 5.34
CA GLY A 56 13.32 9.43 6.62
C GLY A 56 13.03 8.52 7.81
N LEU A 57 13.86 8.65 8.86
CA LEU A 57 13.73 7.89 10.11
C LEU A 57 12.95 8.67 11.16
N TRP A 58 11.92 8.04 11.74
CA TRP A 58 11.28 8.58 12.94
C TRP A 58 12.19 8.29 14.13
N LYS A 59 12.33 9.28 15.02
CA LYS A 59 13.05 9.12 16.26
C LYS A 59 12.06 9.04 17.41
N VAL A 60 12.14 7.96 18.18
CA VAL A 60 11.32 7.76 19.38
C VAL A 60 12.25 7.74 20.57
N THR A 61 12.08 8.68 21.50
CA THR A 61 12.97 8.85 22.65
C THR A 61 12.25 8.48 23.94
N SER A 62 12.84 7.60 24.74
CA SER A 62 12.35 7.25 26.08
C SER A 62 12.63 8.35 27.10
N PRO A 63 11.89 8.39 28.22
CA PRO A 63 12.21 9.30 29.32
C PRO A 63 13.63 9.12 29.89
N GLN A 64 14.25 7.96 29.68
CA GLN A 64 15.62 7.66 30.09
C GLN A 64 16.67 8.09 29.05
N GLY A 65 16.23 8.63 27.90
CA GLY A 65 17.11 9.06 26.80
C GLY A 65 17.50 7.96 25.82
N HIS A 66 16.95 6.75 25.94
CA HIS A 66 17.15 5.69 24.95
C HIS A 66 16.35 5.99 23.68
N VAL A 67 16.87 5.58 22.53
CA VAL A 67 16.34 5.96 21.22
C VAL A 67 15.91 4.73 20.43
N LEU A 68 14.73 4.79 19.84
CA LEU A 68 14.29 3.89 18.78
C LEU A 68 14.28 4.68 17.46
N TRP A 69 15.14 4.28 16.52
CA TRP A 69 15.08 4.70 15.14
C TRP A 69 14.13 3.80 14.37
N LEU A 70 13.10 4.40 13.76
CA LEU A 70 12.04 3.67 13.11
C LEU A 70 11.97 4.04 11.63
N LEU A 71 12.27 3.08 10.77
CA LEU A 71 12.14 3.24 9.32
C LEU A 71 10.71 2.91 8.86
N GLY A 72 10.03 3.89 8.30
CA GLY A 72 8.75 3.70 7.63
C GLY A 72 8.94 2.99 6.29
N THR A 73 8.30 1.84 6.10
CA THR A 73 8.30 1.10 4.83
C THR A 73 7.01 1.30 4.06
N VAL A 74 7.07 1.29 2.73
CA VAL A 74 5.90 1.27 1.85
C VAL A 74 5.96 0.07 0.93
N SER A 75 4.80 -0.43 0.50
CA SER A 75 4.68 -1.30 -0.67
C SER A 75 3.54 -0.78 -1.57
N PRO A 76 3.70 -0.76 -2.90
CA PRO A 76 4.90 -1.12 -3.65
C PRO A 76 5.97 -0.02 -3.62
N ILE A 77 7.18 -0.34 -4.11
CA ILE A 77 8.31 0.57 -4.32
C ILE A 77 8.70 0.62 -5.82
N PRO A 78 9.47 1.62 -6.27
CA PRO A 78 9.93 1.66 -7.66
C PRO A 78 10.88 0.48 -7.96
N ALA A 79 10.69 -0.16 -9.11
CA ALA A 79 11.43 -1.37 -9.48
C ALA A 79 12.89 -1.11 -9.84
N GLY A 80 13.25 0.11 -10.23
CA GLY A 80 14.62 0.50 -10.61
C GLY A 80 15.48 1.02 -9.46
N VAL A 81 14.92 1.18 -8.26
CA VAL A 81 15.66 1.77 -7.13
C VAL A 81 16.49 0.69 -6.43
N GLN A 82 17.82 0.86 -6.45
CA GLN A 82 18.69 0.22 -5.47
C GLN A 82 18.65 1.08 -4.22
N TRP A 83 17.98 0.58 -3.18
CA TRP A 83 17.87 1.31 -1.93
C TRP A 83 19.22 1.26 -1.21
N ARG A 84 19.84 2.43 -1.04
CA ARG A 84 20.99 2.68 -0.16
C ARG A 84 20.72 4.02 0.51
N SER A 85 20.56 4.00 1.83
CA SER A 85 20.40 5.22 2.62
C SER A 85 21.51 5.24 3.64
N THR A 86 22.44 6.20 3.48
CA THR A 86 23.53 6.42 4.41
C THR A 86 23.01 6.69 5.82
N GLU A 87 21.88 7.39 5.95
CA GLU A 87 21.22 7.65 7.22
C GLU A 87 20.77 6.34 7.91
N VAL A 88 20.14 5.43 7.15
CA VAL A 88 19.71 4.13 7.69
C VAL A 88 20.91 3.26 8.04
N GLU A 89 21.95 3.24 7.21
CA GLU A 89 23.21 2.53 7.50
C GLU A 89 23.86 3.06 8.79
N GLN A 90 23.90 4.38 8.99
CA GLN A 90 24.42 5.01 10.21
C GLN A 90 23.57 4.69 11.45
N ALA A 91 22.25 4.74 11.32
CA ALA A 91 21.34 4.42 12.42
C ALA A 91 21.48 2.96 12.87
N ILE A 92 21.65 2.04 11.91
CA ILE A 92 21.88 0.62 12.21
C ILE A 92 23.28 0.40 12.80
N ALA A 93 24.32 1.05 12.27
CA ALA A 93 25.68 0.93 12.78
C ALA A 93 25.84 1.45 14.23
N GLY A 94 25.00 2.40 14.63
CA GLY A 94 24.92 2.87 16.01
C GLY A 94 23.98 2.06 16.92
N ALA A 95 23.20 1.13 16.38
CA ALA A 95 22.22 0.38 17.15
C ALA A 95 22.87 -0.81 17.88
N ASP A 96 22.46 -1.03 19.13
CA ASP A 96 22.83 -2.24 19.89
C ASP A 96 21.73 -3.31 19.86
N HIS A 97 20.56 -2.96 19.34
CA HIS A 97 19.44 -3.88 19.18
C HIS A 97 18.62 -3.61 17.92
N VAL A 98 18.18 -4.68 17.26
CA VAL A 98 17.23 -4.60 16.14
C VAL A 98 15.94 -5.30 16.53
N LEU A 99 14.85 -4.56 16.55
CA LEU A 99 13.51 -5.09 16.75
C LEU A 99 12.84 -5.32 15.39
N GLY A 100 12.35 -6.53 15.16
CA GLY A 100 11.61 -6.89 13.96
C GLY A 100 10.36 -6.03 13.73
N PRO A 101 9.82 -6.01 12.51
CA PRO A 101 8.65 -5.21 12.20
C PRO A 101 7.38 -5.75 12.89
N PRO A 102 6.36 -4.89 13.10
CA PRO A 102 5.05 -5.38 13.50
C PRO A 102 4.45 -6.23 12.40
N GLY A 103 3.74 -7.27 12.79
CA GLY A 103 3.00 -8.12 11.88
C GLY A 103 2.64 -9.45 12.52
N TRP A 104 2.24 -10.38 11.67
CA TRP A 104 2.06 -11.77 12.03
C TRP A 104 2.82 -12.66 11.04
N MET A 105 3.13 -13.87 11.44
CA MET A 105 3.72 -14.87 10.57
C MET A 105 3.18 -16.26 10.90
N PRO A 106 2.95 -17.12 9.89
CA PRO A 106 2.71 -18.54 10.15
C PRO A 106 3.92 -19.16 10.87
N ASP A 107 3.67 -19.84 11.99
CA ASP A 107 4.67 -20.65 12.69
C ASP A 107 4.42 -22.12 12.35
N VAL A 108 5.17 -22.56 11.34
CA VAL A 108 5.04 -23.87 10.70
C VAL A 108 6.39 -24.58 10.76
N LYS A 109 6.47 -25.68 11.50
CA LYS A 109 7.69 -26.49 11.56
C LYS A 109 7.72 -27.51 10.42
N ILE A 110 8.21 -27.09 9.26
CA ILE A 110 8.41 -27.97 8.10
C ILE A 110 9.84 -27.88 7.58
N GLY A 111 10.53 -29.01 7.52
CA GLY A 111 11.81 -29.13 6.80
C GLY A 111 11.61 -29.13 5.28
N VAL A 112 12.64 -28.71 4.54
CA VAL A 112 12.61 -28.49 3.07
C VAL A 112 11.98 -29.65 2.30
N PHE A 113 12.41 -30.89 2.55
CA PHE A 113 11.89 -32.07 1.85
C PHE A 113 10.39 -32.30 2.09
N ARG A 114 9.94 -32.22 3.34
CA ARG A 114 8.51 -32.37 3.68
C ARG A 114 7.70 -31.21 3.08
N GLY A 115 8.27 -30.00 3.02
CA GLY A 115 7.67 -28.83 2.36
C GLY A 115 7.41 -29.07 0.87
N LEU A 116 8.39 -29.61 0.16
CA LEU A 116 8.24 -29.94 -1.27
C LEU A 116 7.12 -30.95 -1.52
N THR A 117 6.91 -31.93 -0.63
CA THR A 117 5.79 -32.89 -0.75
C THR A 117 4.41 -32.25 -0.63
N LEU A 118 4.31 -31.05 -0.06
CA LEU A 118 3.06 -30.33 0.12
C LEU A 118 2.77 -29.33 -1.01
N LEU A 119 3.75 -29.04 -1.88
CA LEU A 119 3.59 -28.08 -2.97
C LEU A 119 2.38 -28.40 -3.89
N PRO A 120 2.12 -29.65 -4.32
CA PRO A 120 0.94 -29.94 -5.12
C PRO A 120 -0.37 -29.66 -4.38
N LEU A 121 -0.40 -29.85 -3.07
CA LEU A 121 -1.58 -29.56 -2.24
C LEU A 121 -1.75 -28.04 -2.07
N ALA A 122 -0.66 -27.31 -1.83
CA ALA A 122 -0.65 -25.85 -1.75
C ALA A 122 -1.09 -25.20 -3.07
N LEU A 123 -0.61 -25.68 -4.23
CA LEU A 123 -1.08 -25.20 -5.52
C LEU A 123 -2.58 -25.44 -5.75
N LYS A 124 -3.17 -26.47 -5.11
CA LYS A 124 -4.62 -26.70 -5.15
C LYS A 124 -5.41 -25.76 -4.24
N THR A 125 -4.83 -25.16 -3.20
CA THR A 125 -5.54 -24.17 -2.36
C THR A 125 -5.83 -22.89 -3.13
N ALA A 126 -5.04 -22.59 -4.17
CA ALA A 126 -5.26 -21.45 -5.05
C ALA A 126 -6.53 -21.59 -5.93
N LYS A 127 -7.05 -22.80 -6.12
CA LYS A 127 -8.24 -23.07 -6.93
C LYS A 127 -9.52 -22.88 -6.11
N ASP A 128 -10.62 -22.55 -6.80
CA ASP A 128 -11.94 -22.53 -6.17
C ASP A 128 -12.26 -23.94 -5.58
N PRO A 129 -12.72 -24.01 -4.31
CA PRO A 129 -12.98 -25.28 -3.64
C PRO A 129 -14.06 -26.13 -4.32
N GLN A 130 -15.00 -25.49 -5.02
CA GLN A 130 -16.09 -26.14 -5.75
C GLN A 130 -15.75 -26.35 -7.23
N GLY A 131 -14.56 -25.93 -7.68
CA GLY A 131 -14.14 -26.02 -9.07
C GLY A 131 -14.85 -25.04 -10.01
N ARG A 132 -15.50 -24.00 -9.46
CA ARG A 132 -16.16 -22.96 -10.25
C ARG A 132 -15.14 -22.02 -10.89
N THR A 133 -15.58 -21.38 -11.95
CA THR A 133 -14.87 -20.31 -12.64
C THR A 133 -15.16 -18.95 -11.99
N LEU A 134 -14.29 -17.96 -12.24
CA LEU A 134 -14.53 -16.57 -11.85
C LEU A 134 -15.87 -16.04 -12.40
N GLN A 135 -16.26 -16.46 -13.61
CA GLN A 135 -17.53 -16.05 -14.22
C GLN A 135 -18.76 -16.50 -13.41
N GLU A 136 -18.67 -17.67 -12.76
CA GLU A 136 -19.78 -18.25 -12.01
C GLU A 136 -19.91 -17.65 -10.60
N ILE A 137 -18.84 -17.07 -10.05
CA ILE A 137 -18.79 -16.57 -8.66
C ILE A 137 -18.78 -15.04 -8.56
N ILE A 138 -18.35 -14.33 -9.60
CA ILE A 138 -18.27 -12.87 -9.64
C ILE A 138 -19.51 -12.27 -10.31
N GLU A 139 -19.97 -11.12 -9.83
CA GLU A 139 -21.08 -10.40 -10.45
C GLU A 139 -20.78 -10.05 -11.91
N PRO A 140 -21.76 -10.12 -12.83
CA PRO A 140 -21.53 -9.95 -14.28
C PRO A 140 -20.80 -8.66 -14.67
N ALA A 141 -21.13 -7.54 -14.03
CA ALA A 141 -20.49 -6.25 -14.29
C ALA A 141 -19.01 -6.25 -13.89
N THR A 142 -18.68 -6.82 -12.73
CA THR A 142 -17.32 -6.97 -12.23
C THR A 142 -16.52 -7.97 -13.10
N TYR A 143 -17.17 -9.04 -13.58
CA TYR A 143 -16.54 -9.98 -14.50
C TYR A 143 -16.20 -9.33 -15.86
N ALA A 144 -17.08 -8.48 -16.40
CA ALA A 144 -16.81 -7.75 -17.64
C ALA A 144 -15.59 -6.81 -17.50
N ARG A 145 -15.46 -6.11 -16.36
CA ARG A 145 -14.27 -5.32 -16.03
C ARG A 145 -13.01 -6.20 -15.94
N TRP A 146 -13.10 -7.31 -15.21
CA TRP A 146 -12.02 -8.29 -15.10
C TRP A 146 -11.50 -8.74 -16.48
N LEU A 147 -12.38 -9.09 -17.43
CA LEU A 147 -11.97 -9.52 -18.77
C LEU A 147 -11.12 -8.46 -19.49
N THR A 148 -11.47 -7.19 -19.36
CA THR A 148 -10.73 -6.07 -19.97
C THR A 148 -9.34 -5.92 -19.34
N LEU A 149 -9.25 -5.93 -18.02
CA LEU A 149 -7.98 -5.81 -17.30
C LEU A 149 -7.09 -7.03 -17.48
N LYS A 150 -7.67 -8.22 -17.40
CA LYS A 150 -7.00 -9.49 -17.68
C LYS A 150 -6.38 -9.46 -19.07
N GLN A 151 -7.12 -9.06 -20.10
CA GLN A 151 -6.58 -8.99 -21.47
C GLN A 151 -5.38 -8.03 -21.55
N THR A 152 -5.40 -6.94 -20.79
CA THR A 152 -4.34 -5.93 -20.76
C THR A 152 -3.08 -6.43 -20.03
N TYR A 153 -3.23 -7.03 -18.85
CA TYR A 153 -2.10 -7.33 -17.95
C TYR A 153 -1.68 -8.81 -17.92
N LEU A 154 -2.61 -9.74 -18.16
CA LEU A 154 -2.41 -11.19 -18.11
C LEU A 154 -2.57 -11.87 -19.47
N GLY A 155 -3.08 -11.15 -20.47
CA GLY A 155 -3.32 -11.67 -21.82
C GLY A 155 -4.32 -12.83 -21.82
N ARG A 156 -3.94 -13.94 -22.47
CA ARG A 156 -4.80 -15.12 -22.69
C ARG A 156 -4.67 -16.19 -21.60
N ASP A 157 -4.12 -15.87 -20.44
CA ASP A 157 -3.98 -16.86 -19.36
C ASP A 157 -5.36 -17.40 -18.95
N ARG A 158 -5.64 -18.66 -19.25
CA ARG A 158 -6.88 -19.34 -18.84
C ARG A 158 -6.78 -19.94 -17.45
N GLY A 159 -5.57 -20.11 -16.92
CA GLY A 159 -5.32 -20.69 -15.61
C GLY A 159 -5.89 -19.86 -14.47
N VAL A 160 -5.98 -18.54 -14.64
CA VAL A 160 -6.54 -17.62 -13.64
C VAL A 160 -8.06 -17.74 -13.46
N GLU A 161 -8.80 -18.24 -14.46
CA GLU A 161 -10.27 -18.31 -14.39
C GLU A 161 -10.78 -19.32 -13.37
N ASN A 162 -9.98 -20.34 -13.02
CA ASN A 162 -10.37 -21.37 -12.04
C ASN A 162 -9.76 -21.12 -10.65
N LYS A 163 -9.11 -19.98 -10.46
CA LYS A 163 -8.52 -19.59 -9.18
C LYS A 163 -9.56 -18.89 -8.32
N ARG A 164 -9.31 -18.88 -7.01
CA ARG A 164 -10.07 -18.03 -6.08
C ARG A 164 -9.94 -16.56 -6.49
N PRO A 165 -10.98 -15.73 -6.32
CA PRO A 165 -10.91 -14.31 -6.66
C PRO A 165 -9.68 -13.60 -6.08
N MET A 166 -9.35 -13.80 -4.80
CA MET A 166 -8.16 -13.21 -4.17
C MET A 166 -6.86 -13.57 -4.88
N ILE A 167 -6.73 -14.80 -5.36
CA ILE A 167 -5.52 -15.25 -6.05
C ILE A 167 -5.46 -14.67 -7.47
N ALA A 168 -6.57 -14.71 -8.21
CA ALA A 168 -6.65 -14.16 -9.56
C ALA A 168 -6.38 -12.64 -9.58
N SER A 169 -6.99 -11.91 -8.64
CA SER A 169 -6.76 -10.46 -8.48
C SER A 169 -5.35 -10.14 -8.00
N GLY A 170 -4.75 -10.95 -7.11
CA GLY A 170 -3.35 -10.80 -6.71
C GLY A 170 -2.36 -10.97 -7.87
N GLU A 171 -2.61 -11.92 -8.77
CA GLU A 171 -1.80 -12.09 -9.98
C GLU A 171 -1.95 -10.93 -10.96
N LEU A 172 -3.18 -10.44 -11.15
CA LEU A 172 -3.45 -9.23 -11.92
C LEU A 172 -2.69 -8.02 -11.34
N TYR A 173 -2.76 -7.82 -10.03
CA TYR A 173 -2.09 -6.73 -9.34
C TYR A 173 -0.57 -6.83 -9.48
N GLY A 174 0.02 -8.01 -9.31
CA GLY A 174 1.46 -8.22 -9.54
C GLY A 174 1.90 -7.90 -10.97
N ALA A 175 1.11 -8.30 -11.97
CA ALA A 175 1.37 -7.95 -13.37
C ALA A 175 1.23 -6.44 -13.65
N PHE A 176 0.23 -5.81 -13.03
CA PHE A 176 0.01 -4.38 -13.05
C PHE A 176 1.19 -3.61 -12.45
N LEU A 177 1.68 -4.00 -11.27
CA LEU A 177 2.85 -3.38 -10.64
C LEU A 177 4.07 -3.46 -11.57
N LYS A 178 4.36 -4.66 -12.08
CA LYS A 178 5.49 -4.89 -12.99
C LYS A 178 5.42 -4.00 -14.23
N ARG A 179 4.24 -3.88 -14.86
CA ARG A 179 4.04 -3.04 -16.05
C ARG A 179 4.20 -1.54 -15.75
N ASN A 180 3.93 -1.12 -14.51
CA ASN A 180 4.04 0.27 -14.06
C ASN A 180 5.40 0.60 -13.42
N GLY A 181 6.41 -0.27 -13.56
CA GLY A 181 7.74 -0.03 -13.00
C GLY A 181 7.76 -0.08 -11.47
N LEU A 182 6.82 -0.81 -10.86
CA LEU A 182 6.67 -1.00 -9.42
C LEU A 182 6.92 -2.46 -9.04
N ARG A 183 7.27 -2.70 -7.79
CA ARG A 183 7.46 -4.04 -7.22
C ARG A 183 7.19 -4.04 -5.72
N GLU A 184 7.00 -5.24 -5.18
CA GLU A 184 6.95 -5.45 -3.72
C GLU A 184 8.31 -5.15 -3.06
N SER A 185 8.28 -4.82 -1.77
CA SER A 185 9.42 -4.26 -1.03
C SER A 185 10.48 -5.27 -0.58
N LYS A 186 10.50 -6.48 -1.15
CA LYS A 186 11.43 -7.56 -0.79
C LYS A 186 12.90 -7.10 -0.80
N GLN A 187 13.26 -6.22 -1.73
CA GLN A 187 14.64 -5.76 -1.88
C GLN A 187 15.09 -4.81 -0.76
N VAL A 188 14.16 -4.11 -0.10
CA VAL A 188 14.45 -3.32 1.10
C VAL A 188 14.76 -4.27 2.25
N THR A 189 13.95 -5.33 2.41
CA THR A 189 14.22 -6.38 3.41
C THR A 189 15.57 -7.05 3.17
N GLU A 190 15.89 -7.46 1.95
CA GLU A 190 17.18 -8.08 1.61
C GLU A 190 18.37 -7.13 1.84
N ALA A 191 18.19 -5.83 1.61
CA ALA A 191 19.23 -4.84 1.87
C ALA A 191 19.45 -4.62 3.38
N LEU A 192 18.38 -4.49 4.16
CA LEU A 192 18.43 -4.40 5.62
C LEU A 192 19.09 -5.65 6.24
N GLU A 193 18.73 -6.85 5.77
CA GLU A 193 19.34 -8.10 6.24
C GLU A 193 20.86 -8.14 6.03
N ARG A 194 21.36 -7.56 4.94
CA ARG A 194 22.81 -7.43 4.71
C ARG A 194 23.43 -6.45 5.72
N ILE A 195 22.84 -5.28 5.90
CA ILE A 195 23.35 -4.26 6.84
C ILE A 195 23.37 -4.80 8.28
N TYR A 196 22.31 -5.51 8.71
CA TYR A 196 22.28 -6.15 10.03
C TYR A 196 23.42 -7.16 10.18
N LYS A 197 23.63 -8.00 9.17
CA LYS A 197 24.71 -8.99 9.19
C LYS A 197 26.09 -8.34 9.22
N ASP A 198 26.30 -7.27 8.47
CA ASP A 198 27.57 -6.55 8.42
C ASP A 198 27.89 -5.83 9.74
N ASN A 199 26.89 -5.63 10.62
CA ASN A 199 27.03 -5.06 11.96
C ASN A 199 26.85 -6.10 13.09
N ASP A 200 26.85 -7.40 12.78
CA ASP A 200 26.63 -8.50 13.74
C ASP A 200 25.32 -8.41 14.55
N LEU A 201 24.29 -7.77 13.98
CA LEU A 201 22.98 -7.60 14.59
C LEU A 201 22.04 -8.72 14.17
N VAL A 202 21.33 -9.29 15.16
CA VAL A 202 20.28 -10.30 14.94
C VAL A 202 18.92 -9.69 15.30
N PRO A 203 18.00 -9.52 14.33
CA PRO A 203 16.67 -8.99 14.62
C PRO A 203 15.88 -9.87 15.59
N GLU A 204 15.34 -9.28 16.67
CA GLU A 204 14.35 -9.92 17.54
C GLU A 204 13.03 -10.05 16.78
N GLU A 205 12.48 -11.27 16.72
CA GLU A 205 11.19 -11.49 16.05
C GLU A 205 10.06 -10.82 16.83
N ALA A 206 9.46 -9.80 16.23
CA ALA A 206 8.39 -9.03 16.85
C ALA A 206 6.98 -9.44 16.39
N ARG A 207 6.87 -10.28 15.35
CA ARG A 207 5.58 -10.67 14.77
C ARG A 207 4.85 -11.71 15.62
N VAL A 208 3.53 -11.64 15.64
CA VAL A 208 2.66 -12.64 16.25
C VAL A 208 2.82 -13.97 15.50
N LYS A 209 3.18 -15.03 16.22
CA LYS A 209 3.35 -16.37 15.65
C LYS A 209 2.03 -17.12 15.60
N LEU A 210 1.54 -17.35 14.39
CA LEU A 210 0.31 -18.09 14.13
C LEU A 210 0.62 -19.58 14.08
N LYS A 211 0.44 -20.27 15.21
CA LYS A 211 0.77 -21.70 15.34
C LYS A 211 -0.03 -22.55 14.35
N ILE A 212 0.70 -23.37 13.58
CA ILE A 212 0.13 -24.38 12.69
C ILE A 212 0.79 -25.71 13.02
N ASP A 213 0.06 -26.56 13.76
CA ASP A 213 0.58 -27.83 14.27
C ASP A 213 0.83 -28.85 13.14
N ASP A 214 -0.15 -29.03 12.24
CA ASP A 214 0.00 -29.84 11.03
C ASP A 214 -0.33 -29.01 9.78
N ALA A 215 0.69 -28.74 8.98
CA ALA A 215 0.56 -27.96 7.77
C ALA A 215 -0.20 -28.67 6.65
N ARG A 216 -0.15 -30.01 6.57
CA ARG A 216 -0.90 -30.75 5.56
C ARG A 216 -2.38 -30.62 5.83
N ASP A 217 -2.80 -30.76 7.09
CA ASP A 217 -4.19 -30.64 7.48
C ASP A 217 -4.68 -29.20 7.39
N ALA A 218 -3.85 -28.21 7.77
CA ALA A 218 -4.16 -26.81 7.53
C ALA A 218 -4.36 -26.50 6.02
N LEU A 219 -3.52 -27.05 5.14
CA LEU A 219 -3.69 -26.90 3.69
C LEU A 219 -4.95 -27.62 3.16
N LYS A 220 -5.29 -28.80 3.70
CA LYS A 220 -6.54 -29.51 3.34
C LYS A 220 -7.76 -28.71 3.76
N GLU A 221 -7.76 -28.14 4.97
CA GLU A 221 -8.84 -27.30 5.47
C GLU A 221 -8.97 -26.04 4.62
N LEU A 222 -7.86 -25.33 4.38
CA LEU A 222 -7.85 -24.13 3.54
C LEU A 222 -8.36 -24.43 2.13
N ARG A 223 -7.96 -25.58 1.55
CA ARG A 223 -8.45 -26.03 0.24
C ARG A 223 -9.96 -26.15 0.20
N GLY A 224 -10.60 -26.64 1.27
CA GLY A 224 -12.06 -26.81 1.35
C GLY A 224 -12.81 -25.58 1.87
N THR A 225 -12.11 -24.61 2.46
CA THR A 225 -12.72 -23.42 3.07
C THR A 225 -13.16 -22.44 1.98
N GLU A 226 -14.39 -21.94 2.06
CA GLU A 226 -14.84 -20.80 1.27
C GLU A 226 -14.48 -19.49 1.97
N VAL A 227 -13.98 -18.53 1.20
CA VAL A 227 -13.68 -17.17 1.67
C VAL A 227 -14.43 -16.24 0.72
N ASP A 228 -15.29 -15.38 1.26
CA ASP A 228 -16.00 -14.39 0.45
C ASP A 228 -15.09 -13.21 0.12
N ASP A 229 -14.18 -13.42 -0.81
CA ASP A 229 -13.15 -12.47 -1.24
C ASP A 229 -13.58 -11.59 -2.44
N ARG A 230 -14.88 -11.58 -2.78
CA ARG A 230 -15.44 -10.81 -3.92
C ARG A 230 -15.24 -9.31 -3.77
N ALA A 231 -15.39 -8.78 -2.55
CA ALA A 231 -15.14 -7.36 -2.28
C ALA A 231 -13.65 -6.99 -2.46
N CYS A 232 -12.73 -7.87 -2.04
CA CYS A 232 -11.29 -7.70 -2.27
C CYS A 232 -10.97 -7.75 -3.78
N PHE A 233 -11.59 -8.68 -4.52
CA PHE A 233 -11.43 -8.78 -5.96
C PHE A 233 -11.84 -7.47 -6.66
N ALA A 234 -13.05 -6.97 -6.39
CA ALA A 234 -13.55 -5.73 -6.97
C ALA A 234 -12.65 -4.53 -6.65
N ARG A 235 -12.22 -4.39 -5.39
CA ARG A 235 -11.31 -3.31 -4.96
C ARG A 235 -9.96 -3.38 -5.67
N THR A 236 -9.45 -4.58 -5.92
CA THR A 236 -8.19 -4.74 -6.68
C THR A 236 -8.37 -4.28 -8.12
N LEU A 237 -9.53 -4.53 -8.74
CA LEU A 237 -9.81 -4.00 -10.08
C LEU A 237 -9.84 -2.47 -10.10
N ASP A 238 -10.45 -1.83 -9.08
CA ASP A 238 -10.46 -0.37 -8.95
C ASP A 238 -9.04 0.20 -8.92
N THR A 239 -8.14 -0.40 -8.13
CA THR A 239 -6.74 0.05 -8.06
C THR A 239 -5.99 -0.16 -9.37
N VAL A 240 -6.19 -1.29 -10.04
CA VAL A 240 -5.56 -1.57 -11.33
C VAL A 240 -6.05 -0.61 -12.42
N GLU A 241 -7.31 -0.16 -12.33
CA GLU A 241 -7.92 0.79 -13.27
C GLU A 241 -7.48 2.24 -13.00
N PHE A 242 -7.43 2.67 -11.74
CA PHE A 242 -7.40 4.10 -11.41
C PHE A 242 -6.17 4.57 -10.63
N ASP A 243 -5.48 3.67 -9.91
CA ASP A 243 -4.52 4.10 -8.88
C ASP A 243 -3.05 4.01 -9.29
N ALA A 244 -2.73 3.66 -10.54
CA ALA A 244 -1.34 3.62 -11.02
C ALA A 244 -0.55 4.92 -10.74
N PRO A 245 -1.08 6.13 -11.04
CA PRO A 245 -0.38 7.38 -10.75
C PRO A 245 -0.12 7.56 -9.25
N VAL A 246 -1.11 7.26 -8.41
CA VAL A 246 -1.06 7.40 -6.95
C VAL A 246 -0.02 6.45 -6.34
N LEU A 247 0.00 5.19 -6.78
CA LEU A 247 0.97 4.20 -6.31
C LEU A 247 2.40 4.59 -6.67
N ARG A 248 2.61 5.13 -7.88
CA ARG A 248 3.90 5.67 -8.31
C ARG A 248 4.30 6.87 -7.47
N GLU A 249 3.42 7.85 -7.30
CA GLU A 249 3.69 9.05 -6.50
C GLU A 249 4.09 8.66 -5.07
N ARG A 250 3.35 7.74 -4.44
CA ARG A 250 3.68 7.24 -3.10
C ARG A 250 5.05 6.54 -3.06
N ALA A 251 5.34 5.72 -4.06
CA ALA A 251 6.61 4.99 -4.15
C ALA A 251 7.80 5.94 -4.32
N TYR A 252 7.65 7.02 -5.09
CA TYR A 252 8.66 8.07 -5.24
C TYR A 252 8.78 8.96 -4.01
N ALA A 253 7.67 9.36 -3.39
CA ALA A 253 7.67 10.11 -2.14
C ALA A 253 8.45 9.37 -1.05
N TRP A 254 8.25 8.05 -0.94
CA TRP A 254 9.03 7.22 -0.02
C TRP A 254 10.53 7.19 -0.36
N ALA A 255 10.88 7.04 -1.64
CA ALA A 255 12.27 7.02 -2.06
C ALA A 255 12.98 8.38 -1.82
N ALA A 256 12.24 9.48 -1.95
CA ALA A 256 12.73 10.84 -1.76
C ALA A 256 12.65 11.34 -0.30
N GLY A 257 12.03 10.58 0.61
CA GLY A 257 11.82 11.02 1.99
C GLY A 257 10.70 12.05 2.19
N ASP A 258 9.82 12.27 1.21
CA ASP A 258 8.71 13.25 1.29
C ASP A 258 7.58 12.75 2.20
N ILE A 259 7.72 13.02 3.50
CA ILE A 259 6.77 12.61 4.54
C ILE A 259 5.41 13.30 4.37
N ALA A 260 5.38 14.53 3.88
CA ALA A 260 4.14 15.27 3.65
C ALA A 260 3.30 14.60 2.54
N ALA A 261 3.94 14.22 1.42
CA ALA A 261 3.30 13.46 0.37
C ALA A 261 2.91 12.06 0.86
N LEU A 262 3.75 11.37 1.62
CA LEU A 262 3.39 10.07 2.19
C LEU A 262 2.17 10.14 3.12
N ARG A 263 2.05 11.19 3.92
CA ARG A 263 0.88 11.41 4.79
C ARG A 263 -0.39 11.66 3.97
N ARG A 264 -0.30 12.46 2.90
CA ARG A 264 -1.41 12.70 1.97
C ARG A 264 -1.84 11.44 1.21
N LEU A 265 -0.86 10.61 0.85
CA LEU A 265 -1.03 9.39 0.05
C LEU A 265 -1.11 8.12 0.91
N ALA A 266 -1.33 8.27 2.22
CA ALA A 266 -1.48 7.18 3.20
C ALA A 266 -2.80 6.43 2.97
N LEU A 267 -2.90 5.76 1.83
CA LEU A 267 -3.93 4.78 1.56
C LEU A 267 -3.62 3.51 2.37
N PRO A 268 -4.64 2.79 2.88
CA PRO A 268 -4.42 1.45 3.40
C PRO A 268 -3.68 0.61 2.35
N ALA A 269 -2.60 -0.08 2.75
CA ALA A 269 -1.89 -0.96 1.81
C ALA A 269 -2.88 -2.03 1.31
N MET A 270 -3.01 -2.20 -0.01
CA MET A 270 -3.98 -3.15 -0.58
C MET A 270 -3.84 -4.57 -0.01
N ALA A 271 -2.61 -5.02 0.20
CA ALA A 271 -2.32 -6.31 0.84
C ALA A 271 -2.95 -6.42 2.25
N GLN A 272 -3.04 -5.32 3.00
CA GLN A 272 -3.74 -5.28 4.29
C GLN A 272 -5.27 -5.33 4.11
N THR A 273 -5.81 -4.71 3.06
CA THR A 273 -7.27 -4.69 2.83
C THR A 273 -7.84 -6.05 2.39
N CYS A 274 -7.07 -6.84 1.64
CA CYS A 274 -7.51 -8.16 1.16
C CYS A 274 -7.28 -9.27 2.19
N MET A 275 -6.26 -9.15 3.05
CA MET A 275 -6.04 -10.10 4.15
C MET A 275 -7.05 -9.95 5.29
N GLY A 276 -7.72 -8.80 5.42
CA GLY A 276 -8.88 -8.59 6.31
C GLY A 276 -9.95 -9.68 6.19
N VAL A 277 -10.32 -10.04 4.97
CA VAL A 277 -11.37 -11.04 4.71
C VAL A 277 -10.96 -12.44 5.18
N VAL A 278 -9.67 -12.77 5.12
CA VAL A 278 -9.15 -14.04 5.65
C VAL A 278 -9.27 -14.07 7.18
N HIS A 279 -9.08 -12.94 7.87
CA HIS A 279 -9.25 -12.84 9.31
C HIS A 279 -10.70 -13.09 9.76
N ASP A 280 -11.68 -12.72 8.93
CA ASP A 280 -13.11 -12.93 9.21
C ASP A 280 -13.61 -14.33 8.82
N SER A 281 -12.76 -15.17 8.22
CA SER A 281 -13.11 -16.52 7.79
C SER A 281 -13.29 -17.49 8.97
N GLU A 282 -14.04 -18.58 8.75
CA GLU A 282 -14.18 -19.66 9.73
C GLU A 282 -12.82 -20.28 10.11
N PHE A 283 -11.92 -20.37 9.14
CA PHE A 283 -10.56 -20.86 9.33
C PHE A 283 -9.78 -20.05 10.37
N ALA A 284 -9.88 -18.72 10.33
CA ALA A 284 -9.24 -17.82 11.29
C ALA A 284 -9.94 -17.83 12.66
N ARG A 285 -11.28 -17.84 12.69
CA ARG A 285 -12.06 -17.92 13.94
C ARG A 285 -11.73 -19.18 14.76
N ARG A 286 -11.65 -20.35 14.11
CA ARG A 286 -11.30 -21.62 14.78
C ARG A 286 -9.92 -21.60 15.45
N ARG A 287 -9.04 -20.68 15.05
CA ARG A 287 -7.66 -20.57 15.55
C ARG A 287 -7.43 -19.33 16.43
N GLY A 288 -8.48 -18.54 16.71
CA GLY A 288 -8.39 -17.32 17.50
C GLY A 288 -7.67 -16.16 16.80
N TRP A 289 -7.66 -16.15 15.46
CA TRP A 289 -6.93 -15.16 14.64
C TRP A 289 -7.79 -13.97 14.19
N ASN A 290 -8.92 -13.74 14.86
CA ASN A 290 -9.94 -12.75 14.51
C ASN A 290 -9.60 -11.31 14.95
N ASP A 291 -8.63 -11.12 15.85
CA ASP A 291 -8.20 -9.79 16.31
C ASP A 291 -6.69 -9.57 16.11
N LEU A 292 -6.18 -10.05 14.98
CA LEU A 292 -4.75 -9.97 14.67
C LEU A 292 -4.19 -8.55 14.61
N PRO A 293 -4.90 -7.51 14.13
CA PRO A 293 -4.41 -6.14 14.17
C PRO A 293 -4.11 -5.66 15.61
N ALA A 294 -5.04 -5.84 16.55
CA ALA A 294 -4.84 -5.40 17.93
C ALA A 294 -3.78 -6.25 18.64
N GLN A 295 -3.76 -7.57 18.43
CA GLN A 295 -2.74 -8.47 18.98
C GLN A 295 -1.34 -8.08 18.49
N THR A 296 -1.20 -7.80 17.18
CA THR A 296 0.06 -7.35 16.57
C THR A 296 0.52 -6.03 17.16
N LYS A 297 -0.39 -5.06 17.31
CA LYS A 297 -0.09 -3.76 17.90
C LYS A 297 0.37 -3.89 19.34
N ALA A 298 -0.38 -4.64 20.16
CA ALA A 298 -0.06 -4.85 21.56
C ALA A 298 1.29 -5.55 21.74
N GLN A 299 1.55 -6.61 20.96
CA GLN A 299 2.83 -7.34 21.01
C GLN A 299 4.00 -6.44 20.62
N TRP A 300 3.90 -5.74 19.50
CA TRP A 300 5.01 -4.89 19.02
C TRP A 300 5.29 -3.74 19.99
N LEU A 301 4.26 -3.04 20.48
CA LEU A 301 4.46 -1.96 21.46
C LEU A 301 5.04 -2.46 22.79
N GLY A 302 4.66 -3.66 23.25
CA GLY A 302 5.25 -4.27 24.45
C GLY A 302 6.74 -4.63 24.25
N LEU A 303 7.12 -5.05 23.05
CA LEU A 303 8.53 -5.30 22.71
C LEU A 303 9.32 -4.00 22.56
N VAL A 304 8.71 -2.92 22.05
CA VAL A 304 9.33 -1.59 22.05
C VAL A 304 9.62 -1.12 23.47
N ASP A 305 8.67 -1.26 24.40
CA ASP A 305 8.90 -0.90 25.81
C ASP A 305 10.07 -1.67 26.41
N LYS A 306 10.12 -2.98 26.16
CA LYS A 306 11.20 -3.84 26.65
C LYS A 306 12.55 -3.43 26.04
N ALA A 307 12.59 -3.20 24.72
CA ALA A 307 13.79 -2.82 24.01
C ALA A 307 14.33 -1.48 24.53
N LEU A 308 13.47 -0.45 24.62
CA LEU A 308 13.83 0.88 25.13
C LEU A 308 14.15 0.90 26.63
N ALA A 309 13.81 -0.13 27.40
CA ALA A 309 14.27 -0.27 28.78
C ALA A 309 15.68 -0.89 28.89
N GLN A 310 16.12 -1.64 27.88
CA GLN A 310 17.32 -2.48 27.94
C GLN A 310 18.45 -2.01 27.03
N HIS A 311 18.11 -1.30 25.96
CA HIS A 311 19.02 -0.94 24.87
C HIS A 311 19.04 0.58 24.69
N ALA A 312 20.24 1.13 24.50
CA ALA A 312 20.42 2.56 24.35
C ALA A 312 19.93 3.04 22.98
N ILE A 313 20.17 2.25 21.92
CA ILE A 313 19.80 2.54 20.54
C ILE A 313 19.20 1.28 19.92
N THR A 314 17.89 1.33 19.70
CA THR A 314 17.16 0.29 18.97
C THR A 314 16.87 0.75 17.54
N PHE A 315 16.99 -0.14 16.56
CA PHE A 315 16.49 0.06 15.20
C PHE A 315 15.28 -0.84 14.93
N SER A 316 14.27 -0.32 14.25
CA SER A 316 13.15 -1.13 13.76
C SER A 316 12.60 -0.59 12.45
N THR A 317 11.76 -1.39 11.81
CA THR A 317 11.01 -0.97 10.61
C THR A 317 9.52 -1.19 10.84
N ALA A 318 8.68 -0.35 10.24
CA ALA A 318 7.24 -0.55 10.28
C ALA A 318 6.58 0.03 9.03
N PRO A 319 5.49 -0.58 8.52
CA PRO A 319 4.72 0.01 7.43
C PRO A 319 4.21 1.41 7.79
N VAL A 320 4.37 2.38 6.87
CA VAL A 320 3.85 3.75 7.05
C VAL A 320 2.34 3.76 7.34
N SER A 321 1.60 2.81 6.76
CA SER A 321 0.15 2.64 7.02
C SER A 321 -0.18 2.27 8.47
N LEU A 322 0.74 1.66 9.22
CA LEU A 322 0.57 1.39 10.65
C LEU A 322 1.05 2.56 11.51
N LEU A 323 2.09 3.26 11.06
CA LEU A 323 2.67 4.39 11.78
C LEU A 323 1.73 5.60 11.82
N MET A 324 1.20 6.00 10.67
CA MET A 324 0.41 7.23 10.50
C MET A 324 -1.01 6.98 9.98
N GLY A 325 -1.38 5.72 9.72
CA GLY A 325 -2.74 5.37 9.31
C GLY A 325 -3.67 5.17 10.50
N ARG A 326 -4.79 4.47 10.27
CA ARG A 326 -5.84 4.24 11.28
C ARG A 326 -5.34 3.63 12.59
N GLU A 327 -4.32 2.77 12.51
CA GLU A 327 -3.77 2.10 13.68
C GLU A 327 -2.86 3.00 14.53
N ASP A 328 -2.36 4.10 13.97
CA ASP A 328 -1.59 5.16 14.66
C ASP A 328 -0.60 4.64 15.73
N TYR A 329 0.41 3.89 15.29
CA TYR A 329 1.43 3.35 16.19
C TYR A 329 2.28 4.48 16.81
N LEU A 330 2.51 5.57 16.08
CA LEU A 330 3.25 6.72 16.59
C LEU A 330 2.47 7.43 17.72
N GLY A 331 1.17 7.65 17.54
CA GLY A 331 0.32 8.18 18.62
C GLY A 331 0.25 7.25 19.82
N ALA A 332 0.24 5.93 19.61
CA ALA A 332 0.29 4.96 20.71
C ALA A 332 1.62 5.00 21.50
N LEU A 333 2.75 5.27 20.84
CA LEU A 333 4.03 5.51 21.52
C LEU A 333 4.02 6.84 22.29
N ALA A 334 3.51 7.92 21.68
CA ALA A 334 3.37 9.20 22.37
C ALA A 334 2.49 9.09 23.63
N ALA A 335 1.38 8.35 23.54
CA ALA A 335 0.49 8.10 24.68
C ALA A 335 1.14 7.29 25.82
N ARG A 336 2.23 6.57 25.53
CA ARG A 336 3.06 5.85 26.53
C ARG A 336 4.14 6.73 27.16
N GLY A 337 4.24 8.00 26.75
CA GLY A 337 5.22 8.95 27.28
C GLY A 337 6.54 9.01 26.51
N TYR A 338 6.62 8.36 25.34
CA TYR A 338 7.77 8.51 24.45
C TYR A 338 7.70 9.83 23.69
N GLY A 339 8.84 10.51 23.53
CA GLY A 339 8.97 11.62 22.59
C GLY A 339 9.02 11.08 21.17
N VAL A 340 8.17 11.57 20.27
CA VAL A 340 8.11 11.12 18.87
C VAL A 340 8.44 12.29 17.96
N GLU A 341 9.54 12.17 17.22
CA GLU A 341 10.02 13.17 16.25
C GLU A 341 9.87 12.58 14.84
N ALA A 342 9.25 13.35 13.96
CA ALA A 342 9.14 12.99 12.54
C ALA A 342 10.50 13.22 11.84
N PRO A 343 10.77 12.52 10.72
CA PRO A 343 11.93 12.81 9.90
C PRO A 343 11.92 14.27 9.40
N PRO A 344 13.10 14.89 9.19
CA PRO A 344 13.20 16.22 8.63
C PRO A 344 12.61 16.25 7.20
N GLU A 345 11.92 17.36 6.86
CA GLU A 345 11.32 17.61 5.54
C GLU A 345 12.29 18.29 4.57
#